data_AF-A0A8H7U8G0-F1
#
_entry.id   AF-A0A8H7U8G0-F1
#
_cell.length_a   1.000
_cell.length_b   1.000
_cell.length_c   1.000
_cell.angle_alpha   90.00
_cell.angle_beta   90.00
_cell.angle_gamma   90.00
#
_symmetry.space_group_name_H-M   'P 1'
#
loop_
_entity.id
_entity.type
_entity.pdbx_description
1 polymer ?
#
loop_
_entity_poly.entity_id
_entity_poly.type
_entity_poly.pdbx_seq_one_letter_code
_entity_poly.pdbx_strand_id
1 'polypeptide(L)' 'MDKAVKAVIWGTVIIGSGYGLMKFTVPTESQMRERLTPELRREADRLRNSNVDKREALAERIRDAATTEKPIWDTRES' A
#
# COMPACT_ATOMS: atom_id res chain seq x y z
N MET A 1 32.85 17.10 -15.36
CA MET A 1 31.86 16.20 -14.74
C MET A 1 31.06 15.53 -15.84
N ASP A 2 31.15 14.22 -15.94
CA ASP A 2 30.55 13.42 -17.01
C ASP A 2 29.02 13.61 -17.06
N LYS A 3 28.43 13.58 -18.26
CA LYS A 3 26.99 13.81 -18.48
C LYS A 3 26.15 12.76 -17.75
N ALA A 4 26.66 11.53 -17.65
CA ALA A 4 26.04 10.45 -16.90
C ALA A 4 25.94 10.77 -15.40
N VAL A 5 27.00 11.32 -14.79
CA VAL A 5 27.01 11.70 -13.38
C VAL A 5 25.99 12.82 -13.09
N LYS A 6 25.88 13.80 -14.00
CA LYS A 6 24.85 14.85 -13.90
C LYS A 6 23.44 14.27 -13.96
N ALA A 7 23.17 13.33 -14.88
CA ALA A 7 21.86 12.72 -15.02
C ALA A 7 21.43 11.94 -13.76
N VAL A 8 22.35 11.18 -13.17
CA VAL A 8 22.08 10.44 -11.92
C VAL A 8 21.77 11.40 -10.77
N ILE A 9 22.57 12.46 -10.59
CA ILE A 9 22.34 13.45 -9.53
C ILE A 9 20.96 14.10 -9.67
N TRP A 10 20.63 14.59 -10.87
CA TRP A 10 19.33 15.21 -11.12
C TRP A 10 18.17 14.22 -10.97
N GLY A 11 18.33 12.98 -11.41
CA GLY A 11 17.33 11.92 -11.22
C GLY A 11 17.05 11.64 -9.74
N THR A 12 18.09 11.50 -8.92
CA THR A 12 17.95 11.31 -7.48
C THR A 12 17.29 12.52 -6.81
N VAL A 13 17.62 13.74 -7.22
CA VAL A 13 16.98 14.96 -6.69
C VAL A 13 15.49 14.98 -7.02
N ILE A 14 15.10 14.63 -8.25
CA ILE A 14 13.68 14.59 -8.64
C ILE A 14 12.92 13.53 -7.82
N ILE A 15 13.44 12.31 -7.74
CA ILE A 15 12.82 11.23 -6.97
C ILE A 15 12.73 11.60 -5.48
N GLY A 16 13.82 12.12 -4.92
CA GLY A 16 13.86 12.57 -3.52
C GLY A 16 12.89 13.71 -3.23
N SER A 17 12.74 14.66 -4.17
CA SER A 17 11.78 15.75 -4.05
C SER A 17 10.33 15.25 -4.10
N GLY A 18 10.02 14.28 -4.97
CA GLY A 18 8.70 13.67 -5.05
C GLY A 18 8.33 12.93 -3.76
N TYR A 19 9.27 12.15 -3.21
CA TYR A 19 9.07 11.48 -1.93
C TYR A 19 8.93 12.47 -0.77
N GLY A 20 9.73 13.54 -0.77
CA GLY A 20 9.63 14.63 0.20
C GLY A 20 8.25 15.27 0.17
N LEU A 21 7.76 15.65 -1.02
CA LEU A 21 6.42 16.22 -1.19
C LEU A 21 5.32 15.28 -0.69
N MET A 22 5.40 13.98 -0.99
CA MET A 22 4.44 13.00 -0.47
C MET A 22 4.45 12.96 1.06
N LYS A 23 5.64 12.92 1.68
CA LYS A 23 5.80 12.87 3.14
C LYS A 23 5.34 14.15 3.84
N PHE A 24 5.45 15.31 3.18
CA PHE A 24 5.02 16.59 3.74
C PHE A 24 3.53 16.89 3.53
N THR A 25 2.95 16.47 2.41
CA THR A 25 1.55 16.78 2.08
C THR A 25 0.56 15.79 2.67
N VAL A 26 0.96 14.52 2.89
CA VAL A 26 0.10 13.48 3.44
C VAL A 26 0.53 13.18 4.87
N PRO A 27 -0.37 13.28 5.89
CA PRO A 27 -0.04 12.92 7.25
C PRO A 27 0.26 11.41 7.33
N THR A 28 1.25 11.05 8.15
CA THR A 28 1.57 9.65 8.44
C THR A 28 0.42 8.99 9.21
N GLU A 29 0.30 7.64 9.18
CA GLU A 29 -0.78 6.94 9.88
C GLU A 29 -0.83 7.26 11.39
N SER A 30 0.33 7.48 12.04
CA SER A 30 0.39 7.87 13.46
C SER A 30 -0.19 9.26 13.69
N GLN A 31 0.22 10.24 12.87
CA GLN A 31 -0.33 11.61 12.92
C GLN A 31 -1.82 11.63 12.58
N MET A 32 -2.27 10.77 11.67
CA MET A 32 -3.68 10.61 11.35
C MET A 32 -4.44 10.05 12.56
N ARG A 33 -3.94 8.97 13.18
CA ARG A 33 -4.54 8.38 14.40
C ARG A 33 -4.59 9.39 15.55
N GLU A 34 -3.55 10.19 15.74
CA GLU A 34 -3.51 11.22 16.77
C GLU A 34 -4.59 12.29 16.59
N ARG A 35 -4.88 12.65 15.34
CA ARG A 35 -5.98 13.57 14.97
C ARG A 35 -7.37 12.96 15.12
N LEU A 36 -7.49 11.64 15.16
CA LEU A 36 -8.77 10.96 15.37
C LEU A 36 -9.17 11.03 16.85
N THR A 37 -10.46 11.33 17.09
CA THR A 37 -11.09 11.23 18.41
C THR A 37 -11.04 9.77 18.92
N PRO A 38 -11.04 9.54 20.25
CA PRO A 38 -10.93 8.19 20.81
C PRO A 38 -12.00 7.20 20.31
N GLU A 39 -13.18 7.68 19.94
CA GLU A 39 -14.24 6.84 19.34
C GLU A 39 -13.90 6.38 17.92
N LEU A 40 -13.37 7.30 17.08
CA LEU A 40 -12.97 6.98 15.71
C LEU A 40 -11.76 6.03 15.66
N ARG A 41 -10.88 6.08 16.67
CA ARG A 41 -9.79 5.10 16.81
C ARG A 41 -10.32 3.68 17.02
N ARG A 42 -11.30 3.52 17.91
CA ARG A 42 -11.93 2.21 18.18
C ARG A 42 -12.64 1.67 16.93
N GLU A 43 -13.29 2.54 16.15
CA GLU A 43 -13.90 2.13 14.88
C GLU A 43 -12.87 1.72 13.84
N ALA A 44 -11.80 2.50 13.68
CA ALA A 44 -10.69 2.16 12.78
C ALA A 44 -10.03 0.83 13.16
N ASP A 45 -9.85 0.56 14.46
CA ASP A 45 -9.28 -0.70 14.94
C ASP A 45 -10.23 -1.89 14.68
N ARG A 46 -11.54 -1.72 14.90
CA ARG A 46 -12.56 -2.72 14.54
C ARG A 46 -12.55 -3.03 13.04
N LEU A 47 -12.50 -1.99 12.20
CA LEU A 47 -12.43 -2.13 10.76
C LEU A 47 -11.11 -2.77 10.31
N ARG A 48 -9.99 -2.41 10.94
CA ARG A 48 -8.68 -3.00 10.61
C ARG A 48 -8.68 -4.49 10.92
N ASN A 49 -9.17 -4.88 12.10
CA ASN A 49 -9.26 -6.28 12.52
C ASN A 49 -10.19 -7.09 11.61
N SER A 50 -11.39 -6.59 11.30
CA SER A 50 -12.33 -7.29 10.40
C SER A 50 -11.84 -7.43 8.95
N ASN A 51 -10.85 -6.65 8.54
CA ASN A 51 -10.24 -6.73 7.22
C ASN A 51 -8.99 -7.61 7.17
N VAL A 52 -8.42 -8.01 8.31
CA VAL A 52 -7.27 -8.93 8.35
C VAL A 52 -7.70 -10.29 7.79
N ASP A 53 -8.79 -10.86 8.32
CA ASP A 53 -9.28 -12.18 7.91
C ASP A 53 -9.65 -12.23 6.42
N LYS A 54 -10.26 -11.16 5.91
CA LYS A 54 -10.61 -11.03 4.48
C LYS A 54 -9.37 -10.96 3.60
N ARG A 55 -8.31 -10.27 4.05
CA ARG A 55 -7.04 -10.17 3.33
C ARG A 55 -6.29 -11.48 3.32
N GLU A 56 -6.33 -12.23 4.41
CA GLU A 56 -5.71 -13.54 4.50
C GLU A 56 -6.40 -14.55 3.57
N ALA A 57 -7.73 -14.60 3.60
CA ALA A 57 -8.52 -15.44 2.68
C ALA A 57 -8.30 -15.05 1.21
N LEU A 58 -8.17 -13.76 0.90
CA LEU A 58 -7.85 -13.30 -0.45
C LEU A 58 -6.42 -13.69 -0.86
N ALA A 59 -5.45 -13.56 0.04
CA ALA A 59 -4.05 -13.94 -0.21
C ALA A 59 -3.91 -15.46 -0.47
N GLU A 60 -4.69 -16.28 0.23
CA GLU A 60 -4.78 -17.72 -0.02
C GLU A 60 -5.30 -18.01 -1.43
N ARG A 61 -6.43 -17.40 -1.81
CA ARG A 61 -6.97 -17.53 -3.18
C ARG A 61 -5.99 -17.08 -4.27
N ILE A 62 -5.21 -16.02 -4.02
CA ILE A 62 -4.18 -15.56 -4.95
C ILE A 62 -3.04 -16.58 -5.07
N ARG A 63 -2.63 -17.23 -3.97
CA ARG A 63 -1.62 -18.30 -4.00
C ARG A 63 -2.11 -19.54 -4.75
N ASP A 64 -3.36 -19.93 -4.54
CA ASP A 64 -3.96 -21.08 -5.24
C ASP A 64 -4.11 -20.80 -6.74
N ALA A 65 -4.54 -19.58 -7.08
CA ALA A 65 -4.64 -19.13 -8.46
C ALA A 65 -3.26 -18.98 -9.14
N ALA A 66 -2.20 -18.62 -8.40
CA ALA A 66 -0.84 -18.57 -8.95
C ALA A 66 -0.32 -19.96 -9.36
N THR A 67 -0.87 -21.03 -8.78
CA THR A 67 -0.49 -22.42 -9.07
C THR A 67 -1.34 -23.03 -10.19
N THR A 68 -2.46 -22.40 -10.55
CA THR A 68 -3.39 -22.89 -11.57
C THR A 68 -3.33 -21.99 -12.82
N GLU A 69 -3.28 -22.54 -14.03
CA GLU A 69 -3.30 -21.75 -15.28
C GLU A 69 -4.62 -20.99 -15.53
N LYS A 70 -5.62 -21.15 -14.66
CA LYS A 70 -6.93 -20.49 -14.78
C LYS A 70 -6.96 -19.18 -13.99
N PRO A 71 -7.47 -18.09 -14.59
CA PRO A 71 -7.56 -16.81 -13.92
C PRO A 71 -8.58 -16.82 -12.78
N ILE A 72 -8.29 -16.06 -11.71
CA ILE A 72 -9.04 -16.05 -10.43
C ILE A 72 -10.53 -15.65 -10.54
N TRP A 73 -10.95 -15.03 -11.65
CA TRP A 73 -12.33 -14.60 -11.91
C TRP A 73 -13.15 -15.60 -12.72
N ASP A 74 -12.57 -16.73 -13.17
CA ASP A 74 -13.31 -17.74 -13.93
C ASP A 74 -14.13 -18.63 -12.97
N THR A 75 -15.41 -18.29 -12.79
CA THR A 75 -16.35 -18.98 -11.90
C THR A 75 -17.09 -20.15 -12.56
N ARG A 76 -16.61 -20.67 -13.70
CA ARG A 76 -17.24 -21.81 -14.36
C ARG A 76 -16.96 -23.09 -13.56
N GLU A 77 -17.97 -23.51 -12.80
CA GLU A 77 -18.00 -24.75 -12.01
C GLU A 77 -17.63 -25.98 -12.86
N SER A 78 -16.89 -26.92 -12.28
CA SER A 78 -16.79 -28.31 -12.77
C SER A 78 -17.81 -29.19 -12.06
#